data_AF-A0A838CZX6-F1
#
_entry.id   AF-A0A838CZX6-F1
#
_cell.length_a   1.000
_cell.length_b   1.000
_cell.length_c   1.000
_cell.angle_alpha   90.00
_cell.angle_beta   90.00
_cell.angle_gamma   90.00
#
_symmetry.space_group_name_H-M   'P 1'
#
loop_
_entity.id
_entity.type
_entity.pdbx_description
1 polymer ?
#
loop_
_entity_poly.entity_id
_entity_poly.type
_entity_poly.pdbx_seq_one_letter_code
_entity_poly.pdbx_strand_id
1 'polypeptide(L)'
;NATLRDRRWLCRPSAAHRTHHLHLVAQRAELERHLHFRDRLRADPGLAAQYATLKRELAARFPDDRERYSEAKGAFVRRVVEASAVERRAGGPTDLSQPRPERAQPE
;
A
#
# COMPACT_ATOMS: atom_id res chain seq x y z
N ASN A 1 -1.23 -17.26 2.68
CA ASN A 1 -0.03 -17.49 1.84
C ASN A 1 -0.29 -18.56 0.79
N ALA A 2 -0.91 -19.69 1.17
CA ALA A 2 -1.20 -20.82 0.27
C ALA A 2 -1.98 -20.45 -1.01
N THR A 3 -2.76 -19.37 -1.01
CA THR A 3 -3.55 -18.92 -2.17
C THR A 3 -2.84 -17.91 -3.09
N LEU A 4 -1.60 -17.51 -2.76
CA LEU A 4 -0.86 -16.49 -3.49
C LEU A 4 0.08 -17.14 -4.50
N ARG A 5 -0.37 -17.24 -5.76
CA ARG A 5 0.37 -17.93 -6.83
C ARG A 5 1.61 -17.14 -7.25
N ASP A 6 1.45 -15.85 -7.48
CA ASP A 6 2.50 -14.98 -8.07
C ASP A 6 3.20 -14.06 -7.05
N ARG A 7 2.97 -14.28 -5.76
CA ARG A 7 3.64 -13.53 -4.70
C ARG A 7 3.97 -14.40 -3.48
N ARG A 8 5.07 -14.09 -2.82
CA ARG A 8 5.41 -14.62 -1.49
C ARG A 8 5.37 -13.49 -0.49
N TRP A 9 4.72 -13.78 0.63
CA TRP A 9 4.68 -12.87 1.77
C TRP A 9 5.44 -13.48 2.93
N LEU A 10 6.42 -12.76 3.44
CA LEU A 10 7.27 -13.19 4.55
C LEU A 10 7.11 -12.22 5.70
N CYS A 11 7.00 -12.74 6.92
CA CYS A 11 6.93 -11.95 8.14
C CYS A 11 8.13 -12.27 9.03
N ARG A 12 8.74 -11.22 9.61
CA ARG A 12 9.84 -11.34 10.56
C ARG A 12 9.55 -10.51 11.82
N PRO A 13 10.12 -10.89 12.99
CA PRO A 13 10.84 -12.14 13.25
C PRO A 13 9.95 -13.39 13.24
N SER A 14 8.66 -13.28 13.62
CA SER A 14 7.76 -14.44 13.67
C SER A 14 6.34 -14.07 13.26
N ALA A 15 5.47 -15.08 13.09
CA ALA A 15 4.05 -14.86 12.81
C ALA A 15 3.30 -14.23 14.00
N ALA A 16 3.80 -14.36 15.23
CA ALA A 16 3.22 -13.74 16.42
C ALA A 16 3.71 -12.29 16.60
N HIS A 17 4.97 -12.01 16.26
CA HIS A 17 5.58 -10.69 16.38
C HIS A 17 6.09 -10.22 15.01
N ARG A 18 5.26 -9.46 14.29
CA ARG A 18 5.48 -9.06 12.90
C ARG A 18 5.88 -7.59 12.82
N THR A 19 7.18 -7.33 12.81
CA THR A 19 7.72 -5.97 12.65
C THR A 19 8.04 -5.65 11.20
N HIS A 20 8.40 -6.67 10.42
CA HIS A 20 8.75 -6.51 9.00
C HIS A 20 7.86 -7.41 8.14
N HIS A 21 7.28 -6.83 7.09
CA HIS A 21 6.53 -7.54 6.07
C HIS A 21 7.27 -7.40 4.73
N LEU A 22 7.75 -8.51 4.19
CA LEU A 22 8.39 -8.56 2.88
C LEU A 22 7.42 -9.14 1.84
N HIS A 23 7.22 -8.41 0.76
CA HIS A 23 6.41 -8.81 -0.38
C HIS A 23 7.34 -9.10 -1.56
N LEU A 24 7.49 -10.37 -1.92
CA LEU A 24 8.17 -10.78 -3.14
C LEU A 24 7.10 -11.01 -4.21
N VAL A 25 7.18 -10.30 -5.31
CA VAL A 25 6.15 -10.32 -6.38
C VAL A 25 6.81 -10.68 -7.70
N ALA A 26 6.24 -11.64 -8.43
CA ALA A 26 6.75 -12.05 -9.73
C ALA A 26 6.24 -11.14 -10.86
N GLN A 27 5.03 -10.58 -10.70
CA GLN A 27 4.40 -9.75 -11.71
C GLN A 27 4.54 -8.26 -11.39
N ARG A 28 5.00 -7.48 -12.38
CA ARG A 28 5.16 -6.02 -12.24
C ARG A 28 3.84 -5.32 -11.89
N ALA A 29 2.73 -5.77 -12.44
CA ALA A 29 1.41 -5.19 -12.17
C ALA A 29 1.03 -5.21 -10.68
N GLU A 30 1.41 -6.24 -9.92
CA GLU A 30 1.17 -6.28 -8.46
C GLU A 30 2.06 -5.25 -7.73
N LEU A 31 3.33 -5.16 -8.13
CA LEU A 31 4.23 -4.14 -7.59
C LEU A 31 3.68 -2.72 -7.87
N GLU A 32 3.25 -2.47 -9.09
CA GLU A 32 2.67 -1.19 -9.51
C GLU A 32 1.43 -0.83 -8.71
N ARG A 33 0.54 -1.79 -8.41
CA ARG A 33 -0.61 -1.53 -7.51
C ARG A 33 -0.17 -0.99 -6.16
N HIS A 34 0.86 -1.59 -5.55
CA HIS A 34 1.40 -1.16 -4.27
C HIS A 34 2.06 0.22 -4.35
N LEU A 35 2.89 0.45 -5.37
CA LEU A 35 3.58 1.73 -5.58
C LEU A 35 2.58 2.85 -5.85
N HIS A 36 1.57 2.58 -6.66
CA HIS A 36 0.53 3.54 -7.02
C HIS A 36 -0.27 4.00 -5.80
N PHE A 37 -0.73 3.07 -4.98
CA PHE A 37 -1.42 3.41 -3.73
C PHE A 37 -0.55 4.30 -2.83
N ARG A 38 0.73 3.95 -2.67
CA ARG A 38 1.70 4.74 -1.89
C ARG A 38 1.84 6.15 -2.45
N ASP A 39 1.98 6.30 -3.76
CA ASP A 39 2.25 7.58 -4.39
C ASP A 39 1.00 8.49 -4.35
N ARG A 40 -0.21 7.93 -4.47
CA ARG A 40 -1.43 8.73 -4.31
C ARG A 40 -1.63 9.26 -2.89
N LEU A 41 -1.32 8.46 -1.88
CA LEU A 41 -1.35 8.93 -0.48
C LEU A 41 -0.28 10.00 -0.19
N ARG A 42 0.86 9.98 -0.90
CA ARG A 42 1.90 11.02 -0.75
C ARG A 42 1.54 12.32 -1.45
N ALA A 43 0.87 12.22 -2.59
CA ALA A 43 0.43 13.38 -3.35
C ALA A 43 -0.78 14.11 -2.70
N ASP A 44 -1.54 13.41 -1.85
CA ASP A 44 -2.78 13.93 -1.27
C ASP A 44 -2.83 13.71 0.26
N PRO A 45 -2.45 14.74 1.04
CA PRO A 45 -2.47 14.67 2.50
C PRO A 45 -3.87 14.44 3.08
N GLY A 46 -4.93 14.91 2.40
CA GLY A 46 -6.32 14.71 2.84
C GLY A 46 -6.71 13.24 2.73
N LEU A 47 -6.34 12.59 1.63
CA LEU A 47 -6.56 11.16 1.44
C LEU A 47 -5.74 10.31 2.44
N ALA A 48 -4.51 10.72 2.74
CA ALA A 48 -3.68 10.09 3.76
C ALA A 48 -4.31 10.21 5.16
N ALA A 49 -4.87 11.36 5.51
CA ALA A 49 -5.57 11.58 6.76
C ALA A 49 -6.82 10.68 6.88
N GLN A 50 -7.64 10.59 5.84
CA GLN A 50 -8.79 9.69 5.78
C GLN A 50 -8.36 8.23 6.01
N TYR A 51 -7.29 7.78 5.35
CA TYR A 51 -6.79 6.42 5.52
C TYR A 51 -6.25 6.17 6.93
N ALA A 52 -5.60 7.17 7.55
CA ALA A 52 -5.13 7.08 8.93
C ALA A 52 -6.30 6.96 9.92
N THR A 53 -7.34 7.77 9.78
CA THR A 53 -8.56 7.71 10.60
C THR A 53 -9.23 6.34 10.47
N LEU A 54 -9.47 5.87 9.25
CA LEU A 54 -10.04 4.56 9.00
C LEU A 54 -9.24 3.44 9.68
N LYS A 55 -7.90 3.48 9.59
CA LYS A 55 -7.05 2.48 10.25
C LYS A 55 -7.20 2.49 11.78
N ARG A 56 -7.38 3.66 12.40
CA ARG A 56 -7.57 3.76 13.85
C ARG A 56 -8.93 3.22 14.27
N GLU A 57 -9.99 3.60 13.56
CA GLU A 57 -11.35 3.09 13.81
C GLU A 57 -11.43 1.57 13.67
N LEU A 58 -10.83 1.01 12.61
CA LEU A 58 -10.81 -0.43 12.41
C LEU A 58 -9.96 -1.16 13.45
N ALA A 59 -8.87 -0.56 13.93
CA ALA A 59 -8.07 -1.15 15.00
C ALA A 59 -8.85 -1.19 16.32
N ALA A 60 -9.64 -0.17 16.62
CA ALA A 60 -10.53 -0.15 17.78
C ALA A 60 -11.68 -1.17 17.63
N ARG A 61 -12.21 -1.34 16.41
CA ARG A 61 -13.33 -2.26 16.13
C ARG A 61 -12.92 -3.73 16.08
N PHE A 62 -11.71 -4.03 15.62
CA PHE A 62 -11.21 -5.38 15.42
C PHE A 62 -9.84 -5.57 16.10
N PRO A 63 -9.76 -5.47 17.44
CA PRO A 63 -8.48 -5.52 18.17
C PRO A 63 -7.77 -6.88 18.01
N ASP A 64 -8.55 -7.98 18.05
CA ASP A 64 -8.03 -9.35 17.99
C ASP A 64 -8.29 -10.04 16.63
N ASP A 65 -9.05 -9.39 15.74
CA ASP A 65 -9.40 -9.93 14.42
C ASP A 65 -8.67 -9.18 13.30
N ARG A 66 -7.42 -9.59 13.10
CA ARG A 66 -6.53 -9.01 12.08
C ARG A 66 -7.00 -9.28 10.65
N GLU A 67 -7.73 -10.37 10.41
CA GLU A 67 -8.25 -10.70 9.08
C GLU A 67 -9.37 -9.74 8.71
N ARG A 68 -10.38 -9.57 9.58
CA ARG A 68 -11.41 -8.54 9.38
C ARG A 68 -10.84 -7.14 9.27
N TYR A 69 -9.84 -6.79 10.09
CA TYR A 69 -9.15 -5.49 9.95
C TYR A 69 -8.57 -5.29 8.54
N SER A 70 -7.96 -6.34 7.98
CA SER A 70 -7.33 -6.30 6.66
C SER A 70 -8.34 -6.25 5.53
N GLU A 71 -9.45 -6.99 5.65
CA GLU A 71 -10.55 -6.99 4.70
C GLU A 71 -11.31 -5.65 4.69
N ALA A 72 -11.62 -5.12 5.88
CA ALA A 72 -12.43 -3.91 6.04
C ALA A 72 -11.77 -2.66 5.42
N LYS A 73 -10.44 -2.52 5.52
CA LYS A 73 -9.73 -1.44 4.82
C LYS A 73 -9.53 -1.72 3.32
N GLY A 74 -9.77 -2.94 2.86
CA GLY A 74 -9.56 -3.35 1.47
C GLY A 74 -10.42 -2.56 0.48
N ALA A 75 -11.66 -2.22 0.84
CA ALA A 75 -12.53 -1.40 0.00
C ALA A 75 -11.96 0.00 -0.24
N PHE A 76 -11.40 0.63 0.80
CA PHE A 76 -10.74 1.93 0.67
C PHE A 76 -9.52 1.84 -0.26
N VAL A 77 -8.67 0.82 -0.07
CA VAL A 77 -7.46 0.62 -0.90
C VAL A 77 -7.83 0.45 -2.37
N ARG A 78 -8.84 -0.37 -2.68
CA ARG A 78 -9.34 -0.56 -4.06
C ARG A 78 -9.82 0.75 -4.67
N ARG A 79 -10.67 1.50 -3.95
CA ARG A 79 -11.18 2.80 -4.40
C ARG A 79 -10.06 3.78 -4.76
N VAL A 80 -9.01 3.87 -3.93
CA VAL A 80 -7.87 4.76 -4.18
C VAL A 80 -7.07 4.33 -5.41
N VAL A 81 -6.85 3.02 -5.57
CA VAL A 81 -6.11 2.49 -6.72
C VAL A 81 -6.90 2.67 -8.03
N GLU A 82 -8.22 2.45 -8.00
CA GLU A 82 -9.12 2.54 -9.15
C GLU A 82 -9.38 4.00 -9.59
N ALA A 83 -9.62 4.93 -8.64
CA ALA A 83 -9.86 6.34 -8.95
C ALA A 83 -8.70 6.96 -9.75
N SER A 84 -7.48 6.56 -9.45
CA SER A 84 -6.30 7.06 -10.16
C SER A 84 -5.94 6.29 -11.43
N ALA A 85 -6.55 5.13 -11.71
CA ALA A 85 -6.47 4.51 -13.03
C ALA A 85 -7.22 5.34 -14.09
N VAL A 86 -8.27 6.06 -13.67
CA VAL A 86 -9.02 7.00 -14.51
C VAL A 86 -8.19 8.27 -14.78
N GLU A 87 -7.51 8.80 -13.76
CA GLU A 87 -6.64 9.99 -13.89
C GLU A 87 -5.48 9.79 -14.88
N ARG A 88 -4.84 8.59 -14.90
CA ARG A 88 -3.76 8.27 -15.86
C ARG A 88 -4.19 8.01 -17.29
N ARG A 89 -5.47 7.69 -17.54
CA ARG A 89 -5.98 7.65 -18.92
C ARG A 89 -6.14 9.06 -19.51
N ALA A 90 -6.22 10.07 -18.66
CA ALA A 90 -6.30 11.48 -19.05
C ALA A 90 -4.94 12.22 -19.08
N GLY A 91 -3.88 11.66 -18.48
CA GLY A 91 -2.53 12.22 -18.49
C GLY A 91 -1.47 11.15 -18.74
N GLY A 92 -0.74 11.30 -19.85
CA GLY A 92 0.25 10.33 -20.38
C GLY A 92 1.37 9.91 -19.41
N PRO A 93 2.17 8.89 -19.79
CA PRO A 93 3.00 8.14 -18.84
C PRO A 93 4.05 9.02 -18.17
N THR A 94 3.96 9.12 -16.84
CA THR A 94 5.02 9.68 -16.00
C THR A 94 6.23 8.75 -16.08
N ASP A 95 7.28 9.24 -16.73
CA ASP A 95 8.55 8.55 -16.91
C ASP A 95 9.24 8.34 -15.55
N LEU A 96 9.37 7.08 -15.14
CA LEU A 96 10.05 6.64 -13.92
C LEU A 96 11.55 6.37 -14.15
N SER A 97 12.11 6.80 -15.29
CA SER A 97 13.55 6.68 -15.58
C SER A 97 14.42 7.68 -14.81
N GLN A 98 13.85 8.71 -14.18
CA GLN A 98 14.64 9.71 -13.47
C GLN A 98 14.99 9.27 -12.04
N PRO A 99 16.27 9.30 -11.66
CA PRO A 99 16.69 9.02 -10.29
C PRO A 99 16.14 10.09 -9.33
N ARG A 100 15.63 9.61 -8.19
CA ARG A 100 15.09 10.43 -7.11
C ARG A 100 16.18 11.38 -6.58
N PRO A 101 15.92 12.68 -6.37
CA PRO A 101 16.91 13.58 -5.79
C PRO A 101 17.30 13.08 -4.38
N GLU A 102 18.60 12.92 -4.20
CA GLU A 102 19.23 12.47 -2.97
C GLU A 102 18.93 13.49 -1.87
N ARG A 103 18.29 13.03 -0.79
CA ARG A 103 18.05 13.87 0.38
C ARG A 103 19.36 14.04 1.13
N ALA A 104 19.93 15.23 1.06
CA ALA A 104 21.01 15.67 1.92
C ALA A 104 20.64 15.41 3.39
N GLN A 105 21.47 14.65 4.09
CA GLN A 105 21.43 14.50 5.54
C GLN A 105 22.26 15.63 6.15
N PRO A 106 21.78 16.36 7.17
CA PRO A 106 22.62 17.28 7.93
C PRO A 106 23.52 16.49 8.91
N GLU A 107 24.71 17.04 9.14
CA GLU A 107 25.77 16.52 10.03
C GLU A 107 25.38 16.50 11.53
#